data_AF-A0A1Y2HGB7-F1
#
_entry.id   AF-A0A1Y2HGB7-F1
#
_cell.length_a   1.000
_cell.length_b   1.000
_cell.length_c   1.000
_cell.angle_alpha   90.00
_cell.angle_beta   90.00
_cell.angle_gamma   90.00
#
_symmetry.space_group_name_H-M   'P 1'
#
loop_
_entity.id
_entity.type
_entity.pdbx_description
1 polymer ?
#
loop_
_entity_poly.entity_id
_entity_poly.type
_entity_poly.pdbx_seq_one_letter_code
_entity_poly.pdbx_strand_id
1 'polypeptide(L)'
;MPAKKPTKAGWGEQLPGDILRITALADPNKSVQYLNAETLQQWSHRSAYFNGGRLLIEVLADPAIPTKPDETISIVIDSVSVNNQVGRATTIYLPPPNSLCTPKDERKPSRDARQGRLYPASCTAFTVNDGKNGCQVTAGHCFADGTDPTEQVLQADVPLSTTLLYGDRLFAIHRHPPADKQWAIDPSSVQFGYVTPSDEEYEKGDLSKGEDWAVLGTFRNPNHGQTFREFNKGQQYSLAQLDKNGRLDAKVLKKSTKIALTGYGTSPLAGEDKVIKSMDLTQQTVVATLFDSPDANHLRHRADSHGGQSGSPIILVGTDTVIGIHTNGGCDPSNAQSSNWGSTVAMAGLRKALSIPLGVCAAA
;
A
#
# COMPACT_ATOMS: atom_id res chain seq x y z
N MET A 1 -7.81 20.18 12.82
CA MET A 1 -9.17 20.71 12.53
C MET A 1 -9.72 19.91 11.36
N PRO A 2 -11.00 19.48 11.36
CA PRO A 2 -11.52 18.68 10.25
C PRO A 2 -11.48 19.52 8.98
N ALA A 3 -10.81 19.01 7.93
CA ALA A 3 -10.76 19.67 6.64
C ALA A 3 -12.18 19.72 6.07
N LYS A 4 -12.86 20.87 6.24
CA LYS A 4 -14.12 21.15 5.57
C LYS A 4 -13.91 20.91 4.08
N LYS A 5 -14.80 20.13 3.45
CA LYS A 5 -14.89 20.03 2.00
C LYS A 5 -14.95 21.47 1.45
N PRO A 6 -13.94 21.96 0.73
CA PRO A 6 -13.95 23.33 0.27
C PRO A 6 -15.12 23.48 -0.69
N THR A 7 -16.11 24.29 -0.33
CA THR A 7 -17.35 24.39 -1.12
C THR A 7 -17.17 25.13 -2.45
N LYS A 8 -15.95 25.62 -2.76
CA LYS A 8 -15.55 26.23 -4.04
C LYS A 8 -14.04 26.17 -4.36
N ALA A 9 -13.23 25.33 -3.72
CA ALA A 9 -11.83 25.24 -4.14
C ALA A 9 -11.74 24.49 -5.47
N GLY A 10 -11.10 25.08 -6.46
CA GLY A 10 -10.69 24.33 -7.64
C GLY A 10 -9.59 23.33 -7.29
N TRP A 11 -9.28 22.43 -8.22
CA TRP A 11 -8.24 21.42 -8.08
C TRP A 11 -7.22 21.58 -9.22
N GLY A 12 -6.04 20.97 -9.05
CA GLY A 12 -4.96 21.11 -10.02
C GLY A 12 -4.52 22.57 -10.15
N GLU A 13 -4.54 23.11 -11.37
CA GLU A 13 -4.21 24.51 -11.64
C GLU A 13 -5.16 25.52 -10.98
N GLN A 14 -6.33 25.06 -10.50
CA GLN A 14 -7.34 25.90 -9.89
C GLN A 14 -7.35 25.84 -8.36
N LEU A 15 -6.33 25.22 -7.75
CA LEU A 15 -6.16 25.27 -6.29
C LEU A 15 -6.10 26.74 -5.83
N PRO A 16 -6.68 27.09 -4.67
CA PRO A 16 -6.67 28.46 -4.18
C PRO A 16 -5.28 28.86 -3.67
N GLY A 17 -4.93 30.14 -3.87
CA GLY A 17 -3.65 30.72 -3.46
C GLY A 17 -2.49 30.33 -4.37
N ASP A 18 -1.27 30.64 -3.93
CA ASP A 18 -0.06 30.30 -4.68
C ASP A 18 0.06 28.79 -4.87
N ILE A 19 0.47 28.38 -6.08
CA ILE A 19 0.57 26.97 -6.47
C ILE A 19 2.01 26.62 -6.81
N LEU A 20 2.52 25.59 -6.14
CA LEU A 20 3.67 24.83 -6.59
C LEU A 20 3.24 23.84 -7.68
N ARG A 21 3.79 24.00 -8.88
CA ARG A 21 3.63 23.07 -10.01
C ARG A 21 4.92 22.29 -10.24
N ILE A 22 4.83 20.97 -10.18
CA ILE A 22 5.96 20.06 -10.44
C ILE A 22 5.66 19.22 -11.67
N THR A 23 6.46 19.36 -12.73
CA THR A 23 6.27 18.66 -14.01
C THR A 23 7.43 17.70 -14.28
N ALA A 24 7.13 16.42 -14.54
CA ALA A 24 8.11 15.46 -15.03
C ALA A 24 8.35 15.62 -16.53
N LEU A 25 9.42 16.32 -16.89
CA LEU A 25 9.75 16.65 -18.28
C LEU A 25 10.17 15.43 -19.12
N ALA A 26 10.74 14.42 -18.46
CA ALA A 26 11.23 13.21 -19.10
C ALA A 26 10.23 12.03 -19.04
N ASP A 27 9.10 12.19 -18.36
CA ASP A 27 8.04 11.18 -18.36
C ASP A 27 7.24 11.29 -19.68
N PRO A 28 7.06 10.21 -20.46
CA PRO A 28 6.23 10.22 -21.66
C PRO A 28 4.81 10.74 -21.44
N ASN A 29 4.26 10.58 -20.23
CA ASN A 29 2.94 11.05 -19.87
C ASN A 29 2.93 12.49 -19.32
N LYS A 30 4.10 13.15 -19.22
CA LYS A 30 4.29 14.49 -18.66
C LYS A 30 3.54 14.69 -17.34
N SER A 31 3.73 13.77 -16.40
CA SER A 31 3.07 13.81 -15.08
C SER A 31 3.28 15.17 -14.40
N VAL A 32 2.18 15.78 -13.93
CA VAL A 32 2.20 17.07 -13.21
C VAL A 32 1.57 16.90 -11.83
N GLN A 33 2.14 17.52 -10.81
CA GLN A 33 1.51 17.69 -9.50
C GLN A 33 1.33 19.17 -9.20
N TYR A 34 0.17 19.50 -8.64
CA TYR A 34 -0.15 20.82 -8.12
C TYR A 34 -0.25 20.77 -6.60
N LEU A 35 0.34 21.73 -5.91
CA LEU A 35 0.27 21.86 -4.45
C LEU A 35 0.12 23.33 -4.09
N ASN A 36 -0.94 23.69 -3.36
CA ASN A 36 -1.02 24.96 -2.63
C ASN A 36 -0.53 24.78 -1.19
N ALA A 37 -0.57 25.84 -0.37
CA ALA A 37 -0.12 25.79 1.02
C ALA A 37 -0.78 24.66 1.86
N GLU A 38 -2.09 24.44 1.71
CA GLU A 38 -2.82 23.39 2.46
C GLU A 38 -2.39 21.99 2.00
N THR A 39 -2.45 21.73 0.70
CA THR A 39 -2.10 20.43 0.13
C THR A 39 -0.62 20.11 0.29
N LEU A 40 0.27 21.12 0.30
CA LEU A 40 1.68 20.94 0.63
C LEU A 40 1.86 20.45 2.09
N GLN A 41 1.08 20.99 3.04
CA GLN A 41 1.07 20.47 4.42
C GLN A 41 0.50 19.06 4.51
N GLN A 42 -0.58 18.76 3.78
CA GLN A 42 -1.15 17.41 3.70
C GLN A 42 -0.14 16.38 3.17
N TRP A 43 0.70 16.80 2.22
CA TRP A 43 1.81 16.01 1.69
C TRP A 43 3.07 16.07 2.55
N SER A 44 3.00 16.62 3.77
CA SER A 44 4.14 16.76 4.70
C SER A 44 5.36 17.42 4.05
N HIS A 45 5.10 18.44 3.22
CA HIS A 45 6.10 19.16 2.42
C HIS A 45 6.88 18.28 1.43
N ARG A 46 6.26 17.20 0.95
CA ARG A 46 6.80 16.29 -0.07
C ARG A 46 5.98 16.34 -1.35
N SER A 47 6.45 15.64 -2.37
CA SER A 47 5.76 15.49 -3.65
C SER A 47 5.37 14.02 -3.90
N ALA A 48 4.61 13.80 -4.96
CA ALA A 48 4.48 12.51 -5.59
C ALA A 48 5.84 12.02 -6.10
N TYR A 49 5.95 10.72 -6.35
CA TYR A 49 7.11 10.13 -7.01
C TYR A 49 6.96 10.26 -8.52
N PHE A 50 7.99 10.76 -9.20
CA PHE A 50 7.96 10.98 -10.64
C PHE A 50 8.91 10.02 -11.36
N ASN A 51 8.56 9.65 -12.60
CA ASN A 51 9.49 8.95 -13.47
C ASN A 51 10.38 9.93 -14.24
N GLY A 52 11.57 9.47 -14.60
CA GLY A 52 12.52 10.22 -15.40
C GLY A 52 13.45 11.09 -14.56
N GLY A 53 14.58 11.51 -15.17
CA GLY A 53 15.66 12.22 -14.48
C GLY A 53 15.55 13.74 -14.51
N ARG A 54 14.39 14.32 -14.85
CA ARG A 54 14.25 15.77 -15.01
C ARG A 54 12.87 16.28 -14.60
N LEU A 55 12.85 17.17 -13.61
CA LEU A 55 11.67 17.90 -13.15
C LEU A 55 11.78 19.38 -13.50
N LEU A 56 10.65 20.00 -13.81
CA LEU A 56 10.46 21.45 -13.81
C LEU A 56 9.63 21.80 -12.58
N ILE A 57 10.13 22.72 -11.76
CA ILE A 57 9.46 23.20 -10.56
C ILE A 57 9.16 24.68 -10.75
N GLU A 58 7.89 25.03 -10.62
CA GLU A 58 7.38 26.38 -10.85
C GLU A 58 6.55 26.80 -9.65
N VAL A 59 6.63 28.07 -9.27
CA VAL A 59 5.71 28.69 -8.32
C VAL A 59 4.84 29.67 -9.09
N LEU A 60 3.54 29.40 -9.10
CA LEU A 60 2.52 30.19 -9.78
C LEU A 60 1.86 31.08 -8.72
N ALA A 61 2.18 32.37 -8.75
CA ALA A 61 1.60 33.34 -7.84
C ALA A 61 0.10 33.54 -8.12
N ASP A 62 -0.73 33.55 -7.08
CA ASP A 62 -2.13 33.93 -7.19
C ASP A 62 -2.23 35.45 -7.31
N PRO A 63 -2.67 36.00 -8.47
CA PRO A 63 -2.77 37.44 -8.66
C PRO A 63 -3.80 38.11 -7.73
N ALA A 64 -4.70 37.34 -7.12
CA ALA A 64 -5.67 37.84 -6.15
C ALA A 64 -5.05 38.03 -4.74
N ILE A 65 -3.86 37.49 -4.48
CA ILE A 65 -3.13 37.67 -3.23
C ILE A 65 -2.11 38.80 -3.42
N PRO A 66 -2.35 40.00 -2.85
CA PRO A 66 -1.38 41.09 -2.97
C PRO A 66 -0.11 40.72 -2.20
N THR A 67 1.00 40.54 -2.92
CA THR A 67 2.32 40.47 -2.32
C THR A 67 2.72 41.85 -1.81
N LYS A 68 3.28 41.92 -0.59
CA LYS A 68 3.89 43.18 -0.14
C LYS A 68 5.10 43.51 -1.04
N PRO A 69 5.48 44.80 -1.18
CA PRO A 69 6.62 45.18 -2.03
C PRO A 69 7.95 44.48 -1.69
N ASP A 70 8.08 43.98 -0.47
CA ASP A 70 9.24 43.26 0.08
C ASP A 70 9.05 41.74 0.19
N GLU A 71 7.87 41.21 -0.14
CA GLU A 71 7.59 39.77 -0.13
C GLU A 71 7.84 39.17 -1.52
N THR A 72 8.87 38.32 -1.61
CA THR A 72 9.11 37.49 -2.79
C THR A 72 8.57 36.08 -2.54
N ILE A 73 7.63 35.65 -3.38
CA ILE A 73 7.15 34.27 -3.37
C ILE A 73 8.35 33.37 -3.69
N SER A 74 8.63 32.42 -2.79
CA SER A 74 9.80 31.55 -2.90
C SER A 74 9.45 30.13 -2.49
N ILE A 75 10.23 29.19 -3.02
CA ILE A 75 10.22 27.79 -2.61
C ILE A 75 11.62 27.41 -2.16
N VAL A 76 11.69 26.67 -1.06
CA VAL A 76 12.93 26.04 -0.58
C VAL A 76 12.83 24.55 -0.85
N ILE A 77 13.83 24.01 -1.54
CA ILE A 77 13.94 22.57 -1.80
C ILE A 77 15.06 22.05 -0.91
N ASP A 78 14.69 21.42 0.20
CA ASP A 78 15.65 20.93 1.18
C ASP A 78 16.42 19.70 0.69
N SER A 79 15.76 18.81 -0.05
CA SER A 79 16.38 17.60 -0.59
C SER A 79 15.64 17.07 -1.81
N VAL A 80 16.34 16.24 -2.59
CA VAL A 80 15.76 15.46 -3.69
C VAL A 80 16.07 14.00 -3.43
N SER A 81 15.03 13.18 -3.32
CA SER A 81 15.15 11.73 -3.19
C SER A 81 15.10 11.07 -4.57
N VAL A 82 16.14 10.31 -4.92
CA VAL A 82 16.23 9.57 -6.18
C VAL A 82 16.53 8.10 -5.84
N ASN A 83 15.71 7.18 -6.36
CA ASN A 83 15.93 5.74 -6.21
C ASN A 83 16.20 5.31 -4.75
N ASN A 84 15.59 5.96 -3.75
CA ASN A 84 15.92 5.70 -2.33
C ASN A 84 15.46 4.34 -1.80
N GLN A 85 15.00 3.44 -2.67
CA GLN A 85 14.78 2.05 -2.30
C GLN A 85 16.07 1.24 -2.46
N VAL A 86 16.92 1.34 -1.44
CA VAL A 86 17.26 0.09 -0.77
C VAL A 86 16.05 -0.14 0.12
N GLY A 87 15.09 -0.95 -0.32
CA GLY A 87 14.04 -1.42 0.58
C GLY A 87 14.76 -1.85 1.85
N ARG A 88 14.47 -1.20 2.98
CA ARG A 88 15.01 -1.68 4.25
C ARG A 88 14.49 -3.10 4.34
N ALA A 89 15.37 -4.07 4.06
CA ALA A 89 15.20 -5.42 4.51
C ALA A 89 15.25 -5.28 6.02
N THR A 90 14.11 -4.94 6.63
CA THR A 90 13.92 -5.24 8.02
C THR A 90 14.17 -6.72 8.10
N THR A 91 15.14 -7.09 8.92
CA THR A 91 15.38 -8.48 9.28
C THR A 91 14.15 -8.90 10.08
N ILE A 92 13.08 -9.28 9.38
CA ILE A 92 11.94 -9.92 10.03
C ILE A 92 12.47 -11.26 10.49
N TYR A 93 12.52 -11.48 11.81
CA TYR A 93 12.87 -12.75 12.44
C TYR A 93 11.72 -13.75 12.32
N LEU A 94 11.27 -13.98 11.08
CA LEU A 94 10.33 -15.02 10.69
C LEU A 94 10.97 -15.80 9.53
N PRO A 95 10.62 -17.08 9.28
CA PRO A 95 11.40 -18.02 8.46
C PRO A 95 11.83 -17.48 7.08
N PRO A 96 12.91 -18.04 6.47
CA PRO A 96 13.75 -17.39 5.45
C PRO A 96 13.00 -16.72 4.28
N PRO A 97 13.62 -15.74 3.59
CA PRO A 97 13.00 -14.90 2.56
C PRO A 97 12.71 -15.61 1.21
N ASN A 98 12.24 -16.87 1.27
CA ASN A 98 11.72 -17.61 0.13
C ASN A 98 10.19 -17.66 0.25
N SER A 99 9.47 -17.30 -0.82
CA SER A 99 8.03 -17.03 -0.71
C SER A 99 7.20 -17.51 -1.90
N LEU A 100 7.71 -18.43 -2.72
CA LEU A 100 6.85 -19.23 -3.59
C LEU A 100 6.43 -20.51 -2.85
N CYS A 101 5.15 -20.83 -2.92
CA CYS A 101 4.59 -22.09 -2.44
C CYS A 101 4.56 -23.15 -3.54
N THR A 102 4.83 -22.77 -4.78
CA THR A 102 5.01 -23.70 -5.91
C THR A 102 6.40 -23.57 -6.53
N PRO A 103 6.90 -24.62 -7.23
CA PRO A 103 8.20 -24.57 -7.91
C PRO A 103 8.28 -23.52 -9.03
N LYS A 104 7.13 -23.08 -9.54
CA LYS A 104 7.00 -21.97 -10.48
C LYS A 104 6.29 -20.83 -9.78
N ASP A 105 6.61 -19.61 -10.20
CA ASP A 105 5.86 -18.41 -9.81
C ASP A 105 4.53 -18.39 -10.58
N GLU A 106 3.44 -18.68 -9.90
CA GLU A 106 2.10 -18.75 -10.48
C GLU A 106 1.36 -17.39 -10.42
N ARG A 107 2.03 -16.33 -9.95
CA ARG A 107 1.47 -14.97 -9.92
C ARG A 107 1.31 -14.45 -11.34
N LYS A 108 0.18 -13.77 -11.58
CA LYS A 108 -0.20 -13.20 -12.87
C LYS A 108 -0.45 -11.70 -12.74
N PRO A 109 -0.27 -10.90 -13.80
CA PRO A 109 -0.65 -9.48 -13.77
C PRO A 109 -2.11 -9.26 -13.36
N SER A 110 -2.36 -8.21 -12.59
CA SER A 110 -3.71 -7.81 -12.15
C SER A 110 -3.96 -6.30 -12.33
N ARG A 111 -5.23 -5.90 -12.29
CA ARG A 111 -5.70 -4.50 -12.36
C ARG A 111 -6.90 -4.23 -11.45
N ASP A 112 -6.94 -4.92 -10.31
CA ASP A 112 -7.95 -4.71 -9.28
C ASP A 112 -7.80 -3.30 -8.69
N ALA A 113 -8.80 -2.46 -8.92
CA ALA A 113 -8.77 -1.05 -8.51
C ALA A 113 -8.99 -0.84 -7.01
N ARG A 114 -9.33 -1.91 -6.25
CA ARG A 114 -9.59 -1.82 -4.81
C ARG A 114 -8.34 -1.71 -3.96
N GLN A 115 -7.16 -1.72 -4.57
CA GLN A 115 -5.89 -1.82 -3.86
C GLN A 115 -4.80 -0.98 -4.54
N GLY A 116 -3.84 -0.54 -3.74
CA GLY A 116 -2.73 0.31 -4.16
C GLY A 116 -1.41 -0.12 -3.55
N ARG A 117 -0.32 0.34 -4.17
CA ARG A 117 1.04 0.14 -3.66
C ARG A 117 1.34 1.22 -2.62
N LEU A 118 1.74 0.80 -1.43
CA LEU A 118 2.36 1.68 -0.45
C LEU A 118 3.85 1.82 -0.79
N TYR A 119 4.30 3.06 -0.93
CA TYR A 119 5.67 3.39 -1.34
C TYR A 119 6.18 4.53 -0.46
N PRO A 120 7.40 4.48 0.10
CA PRO A 120 8.51 3.59 -0.24
C PRO A 120 8.60 2.32 0.63
N ALA A 121 7.62 2.04 1.51
CA ALA A 121 7.64 0.79 2.28
C ALA A 121 7.61 -0.46 1.39
N SER A 122 7.12 -0.34 0.15
CA SER A 122 6.89 -1.46 -0.76
C SER A 122 5.97 -2.49 -0.11
N CYS A 123 4.75 -2.06 0.17
CA CYS A 123 3.67 -2.89 0.68
C CYS A 123 2.43 -2.76 -0.21
N THR A 124 1.42 -3.56 0.08
CA THR A 124 0.09 -3.49 -0.53
C THR A 124 -0.90 -2.98 0.50
N ALA A 125 -1.79 -2.07 0.09
CA ALA A 125 -2.95 -1.69 0.90
C ALA A 125 -4.24 -1.83 0.09
N PHE A 126 -5.34 -2.20 0.74
CA PHE A 126 -6.63 -2.41 0.08
C PHE A 126 -7.75 -1.63 0.75
N THR A 127 -8.69 -1.13 -0.05
CA THR A 127 -9.84 -0.33 0.37
C THR A 127 -10.93 -1.24 0.90
N VAL A 128 -11.36 -0.99 2.12
CA VAL A 128 -12.45 -1.73 2.76
C VAL A 128 -13.72 -0.90 2.79
N ASN A 129 -14.86 -1.58 2.79
CA ASN A 129 -16.14 -0.96 3.07
C ASN A 129 -16.24 -0.63 4.57
N ASP A 130 -15.81 0.57 4.92
CA ASP A 130 -15.91 1.17 6.26
C ASP A 130 -17.21 1.98 6.46
N GLY A 131 -18.07 2.05 5.44
CA GLY A 131 -19.28 2.86 5.43
C GLY A 131 -19.05 4.39 5.39
N LYS A 132 -17.81 4.84 5.21
CA LYS A 132 -17.39 6.25 5.26
C LYS A 132 -16.52 6.61 4.05
N ASN A 133 -15.24 6.89 4.27
CA ASN A 133 -14.33 7.48 3.29
C ASN A 133 -13.55 6.44 2.46
N GLY A 134 -13.71 5.14 2.77
CA GLY A 134 -12.95 4.08 2.13
C GLY A 134 -11.52 4.08 2.60
N CYS A 135 -11.30 3.88 3.89
CA CYS A 135 -9.99 3.65 4.47
C CYS A 135 -9.33 2.39 3.91
N GLN A 136 -8.01 2.36 3.98
CA GLN A 136 -7.21 1.24 3.55
C GLN A 136 -6.77 0.38 4.73
N VAL A 137 -6.64 -0.91 4.47
CA VAL A 137 -6.08 -1.90 5.37
C VAL A 137 -4.80 -2.46 4.76
N THR A 138 -3.80 -2.73 5.58
CA THR A 138 -2.49 -3.31 5.20
C THR A 138 -1.87 -4.07 6.39
N ALA A 139 -0.64 -4.55 6.26
CA ALA A 139 0.11 -5.16 7.36
C ALA A 139 0.67 -4.08 8.30
N GLY A 140 0.70 -4.37 9.59
CA GLY A 140 1.21 -3.49 10.64
C GLY A 140 2.69 -3.19 10.51
N HIS A 141 3.50 -4.18 10.12
CA HIS A 141 4.93 -3.99 9.93
C HIS A 141 5.27 -3.00 8.81
N CYS A 142 4.33 -2.70 7.89
CA CYS A 142 4.51 -1.65 6.89
C CYS A 142 4.55 -0.23 7.48
N PHE A 143 4.27 -0.08 8.78
CA PHE A 143 4.39 1.15 9.56
C PHE A 143 5.23 0.97 10.85
N ALA A 144 5.85 -0.20 11.02
CA ALA A 144 6.75 -0.45 12.14
C ALA A 144 8.20 -0.02 11.83
N ASP A 145 9.07 -0.18 12.83
CA ASP A 145 10.54 -0.12 12.71
C ASP A 145 11.09 1.09 11.96
N GLY A 146 10.71 2.29 12.41
CA GLY A 146 11.23 3.55 11.88
C GLY A 146 10.71 3.89 10.49
N THR A 147 9.62 3.27 10.07
CA THR A 147 8.84 3.73 8.91
C THR A 147 8.04 4.96 9.29
N ASP A 148 8.30 6.09 8.63
CA ASP A 148 7.57 7.33 8.83
C ASP A 148 6.38 7.42 7.85
N PRO A 149 5.12 7.45 8.34
CA PRO A 149 3.95 7.58 7.49
C PRO A 149 3.96 8.82 6.58
N THR A 150 4.66 9.88 6.98
CA THR A 150 4.76 11.13 6.20
C THR A 150 5.55 10.96 4.91
N GLU A 151 6.37 9.90 4.79
CA GLU A 151 7.11 9.58 3.58
C GLU A 151 6.33 8.68 2.63
N GLN A 152 5.21 8.10 3.09
CA GLN A 152 4.46 7.14 2.32
C GLN A 152 3.43 7.78 1.41
N VAL A 153 3.26 7.19 0.24
CA VAL A 153 2.16 7.44 -0.68
C VAL A 153 1.46 6.14 -1.04
N LEU A 154 0.16 6.22 -1.23
CA LEU A 154 -0.62 5.16 -1.85
C LEU A 154 -0.70 5.39 -3.36
N GLN A 155 -0.37 4.38 -4.16
CA GLN A 155 -0.29 4.49 -5.61
C GLN A 155 -1.29 3.55 -6.30
N ALA A 156 -2.12 4.08 -7.19
CA ALA A 156 -3.03 3.31 -8.05
C ALA A 156 -2.42 3.10 -9.45
N ASP A 157 -2.92 2.11 -10.21
CA ASP A 157 -2.52 1.85 -11.60
C ASP A 157 -1.00 1.85 -11.84
N VAL A 158 -0.26 1.24 -10.91
CA VAL A 158 1.21 1.18 -10.98
C VAL A 158 1.64 0.53 -12.31
N PRO A 159 2.41 1.24 -13.16
CA PRO A 159 2.85 0.71 -14.44
C PRO A 159 3.89 -0.40 -14.25
N LEU A 160 4.08 -1.22 -15.30
CA LEU A 160 5.17 -2.20 -15.32
C LEU A 160 6.52 -1.54 -15.07
N SER A 161 7.37 -2.21 -14.30
CA SER A 161 8.75 -1.77 -14.05
C SER A 161 9.59 -1.86 -15.32
N THR A 162 10.53 -0.94 -15.47
CA THR A 162 11.49 -0.99 -16.58
C THR A 162 12.54 -2.04 -16.27
N THR A 163 12.79 -2.97 -17.18
CA THR A 163 13.86 -3.96 -17.01
C THR A 163 15.13 -3.51 -17.71
N LEU A 164 16.25 -3.50 -17.00
CA LEU A 164 17.56 -3.16 -17.56
C LEU A 164 18.54 -4.32 -17.32
N LEU A 165 19.28 -4.69 -18.36
CA LEU A 165 20.37 -5.64 -18.24
C LEU A 165 21.64 -4.88 -17.86
N TYR A 166 22.27 -5.25 -16.75
CA TYR A 166 23.58 -4.74 -16.35
C TYR A 166 24.50 -5.92 -16.09
N GLY A 167 25.50 -6.10 -16.96
CA GLY A 167 26.27 -7.34 -17.04
C GLY A 167 25.38 -8.50 -17.51
N ASP A 168 25.39 -9.59 -16.75
CA ASP A 168 24.57 -10.79 -16.93
C ASP A 168 23.29 -10.79 -16.07
N ARG A 169 23.02 -9.68 -15.35
CA ARG A 169 21.89 -9.59 -14.41
C ARG A 169 20.81 -8.64 -14.89
N LEU A 170 19.58 -9.09 -14.75
CA LEU A 170 18.39 -8.31 -15.06
C LEU A 170 17.90 -7.57 -13.80
N PHE A 171 17.86 -6.24 -13.87
CA PHE A 171 17.36 -5.37 -12.82
C PHE A 171 16.00 -4.81 -13.20
N ALA A 172 15.14 -4.63 -12.20
CA ALA A 172 13.89 -3.90 -12.36
C ALA A 172 14.08 -2.51 -11.77
N ILE A 173 13.70 -1.49 -12.54
CA ILE A 173 13.60 -0.10 -12.11
C ILE A 173 12.12 0.16 -11.91
N HIS A 174 11.73 0.36 -10.65
CA HIS A 174 10.35 0.62 -10.30
C HIS A 174 9.87 1.88 -11.00
N ARG A 175 8.69 1.78 -11.62
CA ARG A 175 8.00 2.94 -12.17
C ARG A 175 6.89 3.37 -11.24
N HIS A 176 6.60 4.65 -11.26
CA HIS A 176 5.51 5.27 -10.52
C HIS A 176 4.36 5.59 -11.48
N PRO A 177 3.09 5.50 -11.03
CA PRO A 177 2.00 6.05 -11.83
C PRO A 177 2.10 7.58 -11.85
N PRO A 178 1.40 8.29 -12.74
CA PRO A 178 1.40 9.75 -12.74
C PRO A 178 0.88 10.30 -11.40
N ALA A 179 1.20 11.56 -11.09
CA ALA A 179 0.94 12.18 -9.79
C ALA A 179 -0.55 12.32 -9.47
N ASP A 180 -1.44 12.31 -10.47
CA ASP A 180 -2.90 12.22 -10.31
C ASP A 180 -3.39 10.81 -9.91
N LYS A 181 -2.47 9.86 -9.68
CA LYS A 181 -2.75 8.50 -9.18
C LYS A 181 -1.93 8.16 -7.94
N GLN A 182 -1.55 9.17 -7.18
CA GLN A 182 -0.82 9.04 -5.92
C GLN A 182 -1.49 9.87 -4.83
N TRP A 183 -1.62 9.33 -3.62
CA TRP A 183 -2.22 10.04 -2.50
C TRP A 183 -1.29 9.98 -1.29
N ALA A 184 -1.08 11.13 -0.65
CA ALA A 184 -0.37 11.20 0.62
C ALA A 184 -1.19 10.49 1.71
N ILE A 185 -0.49 9.70 2.54
CA ILE A 185 -1.07 9.12 3.74
C ILE A 185 -1.31 10.23 4.75
N ASP A 186 -2.46 10.22 5.44
CA ASP A 186 -2.68 11.05 6.61
C ASP A 186 -2.06 10.37 7.84
N PRO A 187 -0.93 10.87 8.38
CA PRO A 187 -0.25 10.23 9.51
C PRO A 187 -1.16 10.14 10.75
N SER A 188 -2.10 11.07 10.91
CA SER A 188 -3.03 11.08 12.04
C SER A 188 -4.13 10.01 11.95
N SER A 189 -4.30 9.41 10.77
CA SER A 189 -5.26 8.32 10.54
C SER A 189 -4.68 6.94 10.79
N VAL A 190 -3.35 6.82 10.84
CA VAL A 190 -2.66 5.53 10.91
C VAL A 190 -2.84 4.89 12.29
N GLN A 191 -3.38 3.69 12.31
CA GLN A 191 -3.48 2.82 13.48
C GLN A 191 -2.95 1.45 13.10
N PHE A 192 -2.05 0.88 13.89
CA PHE A 192 -1.48 -0.42 13.58
C PHE A 192 -1.20 -1.24 14.84
N GLY A 193 -1.21 -2.55 14.68
CA GLY A 193 -0.67 -3.52 15.63
C GLY A 193 0.42 -4.30 14.94
N TYR A 194 1.63 -4.23 15.49
CA TYR A 194 2.76 -5.08 15.10
C TYR A 194 3.40 -5.64 16.36
N VAL A 195 3.05 -6.88 16.66
CA VAL A 195 3.56 -7.64 17.81
C VAL A 195 4.13 -8.94 17.27
N THR A 196 5.45 -9.06 17.32
CA THR A 196 6.13 -10.32 17.02
C THR A 196 6.12 -11.19 18.28
N PRO A 197 5.67 -12.46 18.21
CA PRO A 197 5.86 -13.41 19.30
C PRO A 197 7.34 -13.49 19.67
N SER A 198 7.64 -13.65 20.96
CA SER A 198 9.02 -13.94 21.40
C SER A 198 9.51 -15.28 20.83
N ASP A 199 10.84 -15.47 20.77
CA ASP A 199 11.43 -16.74 20.30
C ASP A 199 10.85 -17.95 21.07
N GLU A 200 10.63 -17.80 22.38
CA GLU A 200 10.03 -18.83 23.23
C GLU A 200 8.56 -19.12 22.87
N GLU A 201 7.77 -18.09 22.57
CA GLU A 201 6.37 -18.23 22.12
C GLU A 201 6.30 -18.88 20.73
N TYR A 202 7.23 -18.52 19.85
CA TYR A 202 7.37 -19.11 18.52
C TYR A 202 7.72 -20.60 18.61
N GLU A 203 8.71 -20.97 19.42
CA GLU A 203 9.11 -22.37 19.64
C GLU A 203 7.99 -23.22 20.24
N LYS A 204 7.16 -22.63 21.11
CA LYS A 204 5.99 -23.28 21.72
C LYS A 204 4.75 -23.27 20.81
N GLY A 205 4.80 -22.56 19.68
CA GLY A 205 3.67 -22.38 18.77
C GLY A 205 2.52 -21.53 19.33
N ASP A 206 2.73 -20.78 20.42
CA ASP A 206 1.74 -19.85 20.96
C ASP A 206 1.86 -18.50 20.26
N LEU A 207 1.34 -18.46 19.04
CA LEU A 207 1.35 -17.26 18.20
C LEU A 207 0.11 -16.39 18.45
N SER A 208 -0.73 -16.74 19.44
CA SER A 208 -2.05 -16.12 19.65
C SER A 208 -2.02 -14.61 19.92
N LYS A 209 -0.86 -14.12 20.39
CA LYS A 209 -0.57 -12.71 20.67
C LYS A 209 0.04 -11.95 19.49
N GLY A 210 0.40 -12.66 18.42
CA GLY A 210 0.90 -12.04 17.21
C GLY A 210 -0.11 -11.06 16.65
N GLU A 211 0.36 -9.86 16.29
CA GLU A 211 -0.45 -8.88 15.61
C GLU A 211 0.35 -8.34 14.42
N ASP A 212 -0.29 -8.28 13.26
CA ASP A 212 0.30 -7.62 12.09
C ASP A 212 -0.82 -7.09 11.20
N TRP A 213 -1.30 -5.90 11.53
CA TRP A 213 -2.40 -5.20 10.85
C TRP A 213 -2.22 -3.69 10.94
N ALA A 214 -2.71 -2.97 9.93
CA ALA A 214 -2.81 -1.52 9.96
C ALA A 214 -4.06 -1.03 9.23
N VAL A 215 -4.58 0.11 9.70
CA VAL A 215 -5.62 0.93 9.06
C VAL A 215 -5.03 2.30 8.81
N LEU A 216 -5.27 2.85 7.62
CA LEU A 216 -4.81 4.17 7.22
C LEU A 216 -5.84 4.84 6.30
N GLY A 217 -5.76 6.16 6.20
CA GLY A 217 -6.49 6.95 5.22
C GLY A 217 -5.53 7.83 4.42
N THR A 218 -6.03 8.33 3.30
CA THR A 218 -5.29 9.25 2.44
C THR A 218 -6.00 10.59 2.31
N PHE A 219 -5.22 11.65 2.19
CA PHE A 219 -5.76 12.95 1.78
C PHE A 219 -6.28 12.89 0.34
N ARG A 220 -7.14 13.83 -0.04
CA ARG A 220 -7.60 13.96 -1.43
C ARG A 220 -6.42 14.31 -2.33
N ASN A 221 -6.38 13.74 -3.53
CA ASN A 221 -5.33 14.09 -4.49
C ASN A 221 -5.50 15.55 -4.92
N PRO A 222 -4.43 16.36 -4.89
CA PRO A 222 -4.56 17.80 -5.13
C PRO A 222 -4.82 18.15 -6.61
N ASN A 223 -4.57 17.25 -7.56
CA ASN A 223 -4.81 17.49 -8.98
C ASN A 223 -6.29 17.44 -9.37
N HIS A 224 -7.09 16.62 -8.69
CA HIS A 224 -8.49 16.37 -9.07
C HIS A 224 -9.45 16.28 -7.88
N GLY A 225 -8.96 16.35 -6.66
CA GLY A 225 -9.76 16.43 -5.45
C GLY A 225 -10.42 15.13 -5.02
N GLN A 226 -10.15 14.00 -5.68
CA GLN A 226 -10.80 12.73 -5.33
C GLN A 226 -10.00 11.99 -4.25
N THR A 227 -10.71 11.29 -3.37
CA THR A 227 -10.09 10.26 -2.52
C THR A 227 -9.66 9.06 -3.36
N PHE A 228 -8.83 8.17 -2.81
CA PHE A 228 -8.45 6.92 -3.49
C PHE A 228 -9.69 6.10 -3.90
N ARG A 229 -10.67 5.99 -3.00
CA ARG A 229 -11.93 5.29 -3.26
C ARG A 229 -12.75 5.95 -4.39
N GLU A 230 -12.88 7.28 -4.37
CA GLU A 230 -13.63 8.01 -5.40
C GLU A 230 -12.98 7.87 -6.79
N PHE A 231 -11.64 7.95 -6.87
CA PHE A 231 -10.89 7.71 -8.11
C PHE A 231 -11.17 6.30 -8.66
N ASN A 232 -11.20 5.30 -7.76
CA ASN A 232 -11.52 3.91 -8.11
C ASN A 232 -13.03 3.61 -8.16
N LYS A 233 -13.85 4.63 -8.47
CA LYS A 233 -15.30 4.51 -8.71
C LYS A 233 -16.07 3.85 -7.55
N GLY A 234 -15.61 4.05 -6.31
CA GLY A 234 -16.23 3.50 -5.11
C GLY A 234 -15.97 2.02 -4.87
N GLN A 235 -15.13 1.36 -5.67
CA GLN A 235 -14.81 -0.06 -5.51
C GLN A 235 -14.12 -0.32 -4.17
N GLN A 236 -14.51 -1.40 -3.50
CA GLN A 236 -14.06 -1.76 -2.16
C GLN A 236 -14.25 -3.25 -1.89
N TYR A 237 -13.53 -3.77 -0.90
CA TYR A 237 -13.75 -5.11 -0.37
C TYR A 237 -14.73 -5.12 0.78
N SER A 238 -15.42 -6.24 0.98
CA SER A 238 -16.16 -6.51 2.21
C SER A 238 -15.30 -7.36 3.14
N LEU A 239 -15.16 -6.96 4.40
CA LEU A 239 -14.52 -7.83 5.39
C LEU A 239 -15.50 -8.94 5.77
N ALA A 240 -14.98 -10.16 5.94
CA ALA A 240 -15.78 -11.28 6.42
C ALA A 240 -16.43 -10.94 7.77
N GLN A 241 -17.69 -11.36 7.91
CA GLN A 241 -18.47 -11.14 9.12
C GLN A 241 -17.95 -12.03 10.25
N LEU A 242 -18.02 -11.51 11.47
CA LEU A 242 -17.68 -12.25 12.68
C LEU A 242 -18.95 -12.75 13.36
N ASP A 243 -18.85 -13.91 14.01
CA ASP A 243 -19.90 -14.40 14.89
C ASP A 243 -19.99 -13.56 16.17
N LYS A 244 -20.94 -13.90 17.04
CA LYS A 244 -21.15 -13.23 18.34
C LYS A 244 -19.93 -13.30 19.29
N ASN A 245 -18.98 -14.19 19.03
CA ASN A 245 -17.76 -14.36 19.80
C ASN A 245 -16.55 -13.70 19.13
N GLY A 246 -16.75 -12.93 18.05
CA GLY A 246 -15.68 -12.27 17.31
C GLY A 246 -14.87 -13.22 16.42
N ARG A 247 -15.40 -14.38 16.03
CA ARG A 247 -14.68 -15.39 15.23
C ARG A 247 -15.21 -15.44 13.80
N LEU A 248 -14.34 -15.78 12.85
CA LEU A 248 -14.73 -16.09 11.48
C LEU A 248 -15.47 -17.44 11.42
N ASP A 249 -16.36 -17.60 10.44
CA ASP A 249 -17.00 -18.88 10.17
C ASP A 249 -15.95 -19.96 9.86
N ALA A 250 -15.97 -21.06 10.62
CA ALA A 250 -15.05 -22.18 10.42
C ALA A 250 -15.11 -22.77 8.99
N LYS A 251 -16.23 -22.58 8.28
CA LYS A 251 -16.36 -23.00 6.87
C LYS A 251 -15.42 -22.22 5.95
N VAL A 252 -15.20 -20.93 6.19
CA VAL A 252 -14.31 -20.10 5.35
C VAL A 252 -12.83 -20.27 5.73
N LEU A 253 -12.55 -20.82 6.91
CA LEU A 253 -11.20 -21.13 7.40
C LEU A 253 -10.78 -22.59 7.15
N LYS A 254 -11.60 -23.37 6.44
CA LYS A 254 -11.31 -24.78 6.18
C LYS A 254 -10.09 -24.92 5.27
N LYS A 255 -9.20 -25.87 5.60
CA LYS A 255 -8.10 -26.30 4.72
C LYS A 255 -8.63 -26.58 3.30
N SER A 256 -7.84 -26.18 2.31
CA SER A 256 -8.16 -26.26 0.88
C SER A 256 -9.26 -25.30 0.37
N THR A 257 -9.77 -24.40 1.22
CA THR A 257 -10.62 -23.29 0.74
C THR A 257 -9.85 -22.45 -0.27
N LYS A 258 -10.44 -22.20 -1.44
CA LYS A 258 -9.81 -21.42 -2.51
C LYS A 258 -9.77 -19.94 -2.12
N ILE A 259 -8.59 -19.36 -2.18
CA ILE A 259 -8.34 -17.95 -1.92
C ILE A 259 -7.61 -17.31 -3.11
N ALA A 260 -7.77 -16.00 -3.25
CA ALA A 260 -6.92 -15.17 -4.09
C ALA A 260 -6.10 -14.23 -3.21
N LEU A 261 -4.87 -13.98 -3.64
CA LEU A 261 -3.99 -12.98 -3.06
C LEU A 261 -3.61 -12.01 -4.17
N THR A 262 -3.88 -10.72 -3.97
CA THR A 262 -3.60 -9.69 -4.99
C THR A 262 -2.80 -8.56 -4.37
N GLY A 263 -1.68 -8.14 -4.97
CA GLY A 263 -0.85 -7.05 -4.45
C GLY A 263 0.44 -6.81 -5.22
N TYR A 264 1.39 -6.10 -4.60
CA TYR A 264 2.54 -5.47 -5.25
C TYR A 264 3.88 -6.11 -4.85
N GLY A 265 4.03 -7.40 -5.14
CA GLY A 265 5.24 -8.16 -4.84
C GLY A 265 6.43 -7.87 -5.74
N THR A 266 7.63 -8.04 -5.21
CA THR A 266 8.87 -8.17 -5.99
C THR A 266 8.85 -9.46 -6.84
N SER A 267 9.68 -9.48 -7.87
CA SER A 267 9.90 -10.62 -8.77
C SER A 267 11.39 -10.98 -8.78
N PRO A 268 11.94 -11.50 -7.66
CA PRO A 268 13.38 -11.76 -7.55
C PRO A 268 13.83 -13.04 -8.29
N LEU A 269 12.91 -13.99 -8.53
CA LEU A 269 13.19 -15.26 -9.21
C LEU A 269 13.07 -15.20 -10.73
N ALA A 270 12.93 -14.00 -11.30
CA ALA A 270 13.16 -13.83 -12.72
C ALA A 270 14.63 -14.13 -12.98
N GLY A 271 14.95 -15.27 -13.58
CA GLY A 271 16.24 -15.47 -14.24
C GLY A 271 16.40 -14.44 -15.38
N GLU A 272 16.64 -14.90 -16.60
CA GLU A 272 16.69 -13.99 -17.75
C GLU A 272 15.29 -13.55 -18.26
N ASP A 273 14.21 -13.92 -17.57
CA ASP A 273 12.84 -13.61 -17.98
C ASP A 273 12.47 -12.14 -17.72
N LYS A 274 12.54 -11.35 -18.80
CA LYS A 274 12.18 -9.93 -18.80
C LYS A 274 10.71 -9.67 -18.46
N VAL A 275 9.80 -10.58 -18.80
CA VAL A 275 8.38 -10.39 -18.51
C VAL A 275 8.15 -10.49 -17.01
N ILE A 276 8.65 -11.54 -16.36
CA ILE A 276 8.51 -11.71 -14.91
C ILE A 276 9.18 -10.56 -14.16
N LYS A 277 10.38 -10.14 -14.60
CA LYS A 277 11.09 -9.03 -13.96
C LYS A 277 10.40 -7.69 -14.14
N SER A 278 9.71 -7.47 -15.26
CA SER A 278 8.91 -6.25 -15.48
C SER A 278 7.73 -6.13 -14.51
N MET A 279 7.32 -7.24 -13.87
CA MET A 279 6.24 -7.25 -12.89
C MET A 279 6.69 -6.87 -11.47
N ASP A 280 7.97 -6.58 -11.23
CA ASP A 280 8.52 -6.25 -9.91
C ASP A 280 7.83 -5.00 -9.31
N LEU A 281 7.23 -5.15 -8.12
CA LEU A 281 6.40 -4.14 -7.44
C LEU A 281 5.25 -3.58 -8.29
N THR A 282 4.72 -4.40 -9.19
CA THR A 282 3.50 -4.12 -9.96
C THR A 282 2.37 -4.99 -9.43
N GLN A 283 1.12 -4.68 -9.82
CA GLN A 283 0.00 -5.45 -9.29
C GLN A 283 -0.05 -6.86 -9.90
N GLN A 284 -0.03 -7.85 -9.02
CA GLN A 284 -0.04 -9.27 -9.32
C GLN A 284 -1.16 -9.96 -8.53
N THR A 285 -1.68 -11.07 -9.03
CA THR A 285 -2.64 -11.92 -8.34
C THR A 285 -2.27 -13.40 -8.48
N VAL A 286 -2.61 -14.20 -7.49
CA VAL A 286 -2.50 -15.65 -7.54
C VAL A 286 -3.72 -16.28 -6.86
N VAL A 287 -4.21 -17.37 -7.43
CA VAL A 287 -5.23 -18.22 -6.80
C VAL A 287 -4.55 -19.42 -6.17
N ALA A 288 -4.82 -19.66 -4.91
CA ALA A 288 -4.28 -20.79 -4.16
C ALA A 288 -5.29 -21.29 -3.12
N THR A 289 -4.81 -21.99 -2.11
CA THR A 289 -5.65 -22.53 -1.05
C THR A 289 -5.18 -22.12 0.34
N LEU A 290 -6.12 -22.03 1.27
CA LEU A 290 -5.80 -22.03 2.70
C LEU A 290 -5.13 -23.36 3.07
N PHE A 291 -4.07 -23.23 3.86
CA PHE A 291 -3.36 -24.35 4.43
C PHE A 291 -4.05 -24.79 5.73
N ASP A 292 -4.22 -23.88 6.68
CA ASP A 292 -5.02 -24.02 7.89
C ASP A 292 -5.19 -22.67 8.63
N SER A 293 -5.75 -22.71 9.84
CA SER A 293 -5.93 -21.57 10.75
C SER A 293 -5.44 -22.02 12.14
N PRO A 294 -4.20 -21.72 12.54
CA PRO A 294 -3.64 -22.19 13.81
C PRO A 294 -4.41 -21.65 15.02
N ASP A 295 -5.00 -20.46 14.89
CA ASP A 295 -5.88 -19.88 15.88
C ASP A 295 -6.93 -18.96 15.22
N ALA A 296 -7.65 -18.16 16.02
CA ALA A 296 -8.71 -17.27 15.53
C ALA A 296 -8.19 -15.97 14.88
N ASN A 297 -6.96 -15.57 15.18
CA ASN A 297 -6.31 -14.36 14.72
C ASN A 297 -5.39 -14.62 13.53
N HIS A 298 -4.92 -15.85 13.32
CA HIS A 298 -3.96 -16.19 12.27
C HIS A 298 -4.48 -17.25 11.31
N LEU A 299 -4.08 -17.12 10.04
CA LEU A 299 -4.31 -18.11 9.01
C LEU A 299 -3.02 -18.37 8.23
N ARG A 300 -2.91 -19.56 7.66
CA ARG A 300 -1.79 -19.95 6.79
C ARG A 300 -2.31 -20.32 5.41
N HIS A 301 -1.54 -20.01 4.37
CA HIS A 301 -1.94 -20.24 3.00
C HIS A 301 -0.79 -20.66 2.09
N ARG A 302 -1.14 -21.22 0.93
CA ARG A 302 -0.21 -21.71 -0.09
C ARG A 302 -0.14 -20.78 -1.31
N ALA A 303 -0.48 -19.51 -1.14
CA ALA A 303 -0.42 -18.54 -2.23
C ALA A 303 1.01 -18.03 -2.41
N ASP A 304 1.53 -18.08 -3.63
CA ASP A 304 2.83 -17.48 -3.98
C ASP A 304 2.85 -16.00 -3.62
N SER A 305 3.87 -15.58 -2.89
CA SER A 305 4.09 -14.19 -2.52
C SER A 305 5.57 -13.82 -2.61
N HIS A 306 5.89 -12.56 -2.44
CA HIS A 306 7.26 -12.05 -2.28
C HIS A 306 7.19 -10.75 -1.50
N GLY A 307 8.34 -10.28 -0.97
CA GLY A 307 8.41 -8.96 -0.34
C GLY A 307 7.77 -7.91 -1.24
N GLY A 308 6.91 -7.04 -0.70
CA GLY A 308 5.95 -6.27 -1.50
C GLY A 308 4.49 -6.67 -1.32
N GLN A 309 4.23 -7.98 -1.16
CA GLN A 309 2.88 -8.52 -0.96
C GLN A 309 2.37 -8.32 0.47
N SER A 310 3.21 -7.89 1.41
CA SER A 310 2.78 -7.53 2.76
C SER A 310 1.60 -6.56 2.72
N GLY A 311 0.51 -6.92 3.40
CA GLY A 311 -0.74 -6.16 3.40
C GLY A 311 -1.75 -6.55 2.32
N SER A 312 -1.41 -7.48 1.42
CA SER A 312 -2.34 -7.95 0.38
C SER A 312 -3.58 -8.63 1.00
N PRO A 313 -4.80 -8.35 0.48
CA PRO A 313 -6.01 -9.00 0.97
C PRO A 313 -6.01 -10.49 0.60
N ILE A 314 -6.38 -11.33 1.57
CA ILE A 314 -6.66 -12.75 1.38
C ILE A 314 -8.17 -12.88 1.12
N ILE A 315 -8.52 -13.09 -0.16
CA ILE A 315 -9.89 -12.98 -0.68
C ILE A 315 -10.47 -14.38 -0.90
N LEU A 316 -11.73 -14.61 -0.54
CA LEU A 316 -12.44 -15.83 -0.93
C LEU A 316 -12.77 -15.80 -2.43
N VAL A 317 -12.27 -16.79 -3.18
CA VAL A 317 -12.44 -16.85 -4.65
C VAL A 317 -13.91 -16.83 -5.04
N GLY A 318 -14.25 -16.01 -6.04
CA GLY A 318 -15.63 -15.84 -6.52
C GLY A 318 -16.46 -14.87 -5.68
N THR A 319 -15.84 -14.15 -4.75
CA THR A 319 -16.48 -13.14 -3.91
C THR A 319 -15.61 -11.88 -3.76
N ASP A 320 -16.17 -10.84 -3.14
CA ASP A 320 -15.43 -9.65 -2.70
C ASP A 320 -15.08 -9.68 -1.20
N THR A 321 -15.11 -10.87 -0.60
CA THR A 321 -14.95 -11.06 0.85
C THR A 321 -13.51 -11.33 1.21
N VAL A 322 -12.94 -10.47 2.06
CA VAL A 322 -11.60 -10.61 2.62
C VAL A 322 -11.67 -11.27 3.99
N ILE A 323 -10.91 -12.35 4.17
CA ILE A 323 -10.82 -13.11 5.43
C ILE A 323 -9.52 -12.85 6.20
N GLY A 324 -8.52 -12.25 5.54
CA GLY A 324 -7.25 -11.90 6.17
C GLY A 324 -6.40 -10.94 5.35
N ILE A 325 -5.23 -10.64 5.90
CA ILE A 325 -4.19 -9.77 5.39
C ILE A 325 -2.94 -10.65 5.32
N HIS A 326 -2.31 -10.76 4.15
CA HIS A 326 -1.01 -11.44 4.06
C HIS A 326 0.07 -10.63 4.73
N THR A 327 0.91 -11.28 5.54
CA THR A 327 1.89 -10.59 6.38
C THR A 327 3.30 -11.08 6.14
N ASN A 328 3.51 -12.39 6.06
CA ASN A 328 4.85 -12.96 5.97
C ASN A 328 4.92 -14.12 4.99
N GLY A 329 6.11 -14.28 4.39
CA GLY A 329 6.50 -15.49 3.68
C GLY A 329 6.69 -16.68 4.63
N GLY A 330 7.32 -17.74 4.14
CA GLY A 330 7.55 -18.98 4.90
C GLY A 330 7.28 -20.24 4.09
N CYS A 331 6.79 -20.10 2.86
CA CYS A 331 6.73 -21.20 1.93
C CYS A 331 8.12 -21.64 1.43
N ASP A 332 8.30 -22.95 1.39
CA ASP A 332 9.35 -23.66 0.69
C ASP A 332 8.70 -24.46 -0.45
N PRO A 333 9.02 -24.17 -1.73
CA PRO A 333 8.47 -24.88 -2.89
C PRO A 333 8.66 -26.39 -2.86
N SER A 334 9.69 -26.87 -2.16
CA SER A 334 10.02 -28.29 -2.03
C SER A 334 9.27 -28.98 -0.88
N ASN A 335 8.67 -28.20 0.03
CA ASN A 335 7.95 -28.71 1.19
C ASN A 335 6.46 -28.40 1.08
N ALA A 336 5.63 -29.42 0.83
CA ALA A 336 4.17 -29.27 0.73
C ALA A 336 3.48 -28.89 2.06
N GLN A 337 4.18 -28.97 3.19
CA GLN A 337 3.69 -28.57 4.51
C GLN A 337 4.15 -27.18 4.94
N SER A 338 4.98 -26.51 4.14
CA SER A 338 5.31 -25.10 4.35
C SER A 338 4.13 -24.21 3.97
N SER A 339 4.10 -22.99 4.49
CA SER A 339 3.00 -22.06 4.25
C SER A 339 3.43 -20.62 4.48
N ASN A 340 2.81 -19.72 3.74
CA ASN A 340 2.82 -18.29 4.00
C ASN A 340 1.79 -17.94 5.08
N TRP A 341 1.97 -16.77 5.71
CA TRP A 341 1.20 -16.34 6.87
C TRP A 341 0.34 -15.13 6.58
N GLY A 342 -0.77 -15.03 7.32
CA GLY A 342 -1.60 -13.85 7.35
C GLY A 342 -2.33 -13.65 8.68
N SER A 343 -2.56 -12.39 8.98
CA SER A 343 -3.47 -11.93 10.02
C SER A 343 -4.91 -12.06 9.53
N THR A 344 -5.79 -12.67 10.31
CA THR A 344 -7.22 -12.70 9.97
C THR A 344 -7.83 -11.32 10.17
N VAL A 345 -8.97 -11.09 9.50
CA VAL A 345 -9.77 -9.88 9.77
C VAL A 345 -10.46 -9.94 11.14
N ALA A 346 -10.34 -11.03 11.91
CA ALA A 346 -10.95 -11.16 13.24
C ALA A 346 -10.14 -10.46 14.35
N MET A 347 -8.90 -10.03 14.07
CA MET A 347 -8.04 -9.38 15.05
C MET A 347 -8.76 -8.24 15.77
N ALA A 348 -8.80 -8.31 17.10
CA ALA A 348 -9.53 -7.36 17.93
C ALA A 348 -9.02 -5.93 17.75
N GLY A 349 -7.71 -5.74 17.64
CA GLY A 349 -7.07 -4.45 17.36
C GLY A 349 -7.56 -3.84 16.04
N LEU A 350 -7.54 -4.62 14.95
CA LEU A 350 -8.05 -4.19 13.64
C LEU A 350 -9.53 -3.81 13.71
N ARG A 351 -10.37 -4.64 14.34
CA ARG A 351 -11.80 -4.36 14.48
C ARG A 351 -12.07 -3.11 15.29
N LYS A 352 -11.29 -2.87 16.35
CA LYS A 352 -11.35 -1.65 17.15
C LYS A 352 -10.98 -0.43 16.30
N ALA A 353 -9.87 -0.47 15.56
CA ALA A 353 -9.41 0.62 14.71
C ALA A 353 -10.43 1.00 13.62
N LEU A 354 -11.08 0.00 13.02
CA LEU A 354 -12.17 0.22 12.05
C LEU A 354 -13.44 0.81 12.70
N SER A 355 -13.74 0.46 13.94
CA SER A 355 -14.89 1.01 14.68
C SER A 355 -14.65 2.42 15.23
N ILE A 356 -13.39 2.77 15.49
CA ILE A 356 -12.95 4.07 16.00
C ILE A 356 -11.87 4.62 15.04
N PRO A 357 -12.26 5.01 13.81
CA PRO A 357 -11.30 5.55 12.85
C PRO A 357 -10.74 6.90 13.34
N LEU A 358 -9.51 7.23 12.93
CA LEU A 358 -8.81 8.48 13.25
C LEU A 358 -8.55 9.32 11.99
N GLY A 359 -8.13 10.57 12.14
CA GLY A 359 -7.76 11.44 11.01
C GLY A 359 -8.82 11.57 9.93
N VAL A 360 -8.42 11.54 8.66
CA VAL A 360 -9.31 11.55 7.49
C VAL A 360 -10.24 10.35 7.44
N CYS A 361 -9.92 9.24 8.11
CA CYS A 361 -10.83 8.10 8.24
C CYS A 361 -12.01 8.39 9.18
N ALA A 362 -11.86 9.32 10.11
CA ALA A 362 -12.91 9.71 11.06
C ALA A 362 -13.93 10.70 10.47
N ALA A 363 -13.48 11.55 9.55
CA ALA A 363 -14.23 12.70 9.04
C ALA A 363 -15.26 12.30 7.96
N ALA A 364 -16.46 11.89 8.36
CA ALA A 364 -17.58 11.64 7.45
C ALA A 364 -18.28 12.94 7.00
#